data_AF-A0A5C4T2V2-F1
#
_entry.id   AF-A0A5C4T2V2-F1
#
_cell.length_a   1.000
_cell.length_b   1.000
_cell.length_c   1.000
_cell.angle_alpha   90.00
_cell.angle_beta   90.00
_cell.angle_gamma   90.00
#
_symmetry.space_group_name_H-M   'P 1'
#
loop_
_entity.id
_entity.type
_entity.pdbx_description
1 polymer ?
#
loop_
_entity_poly.entity_id
_entity_poly.type
_entity_poly.pdbx_seq_one_letter_code
_entity_poly.pdbx_strand_id
1 'polypeptide(L)'
;MSPDYEVRERTLVLADTCLEGLTHMQWQMQQGYYELSLTLYCDVLDAIYHIERSVYLSIDTDYSERTDGWFAVQEQLNERLDDMADAFRTRHFHELPLSLARLVPVYRLWHNTVHLYLNPNYVV
;
A
#
# COMPACT_ATOMS: atom_id res chain seq x y z
N MET A 1 -9.26 -0.03 26.11
CA MET A 1 -8.32 -0.46 25.04
C MET A 1 -6.99 0.20 25.33
N SER A 2 -5.88 -0.52 25.11
CA SER A 2 -4.57 0.13 25.14
C SER A 2 -4.40 1.01 23.89
N PRO A 3 -3.65 2.13 23.96
CA PRO A 3 -3.32 2.96 22.81
C PRO A 3 -2.73 2.15 21.64
N ASP A 4 -1.89 1.15 21.94
CA ASP A 4 -1.24 0.31 20.93
C ASP A 4 -2.24 -0.55 20.15
N TYR A 5 -3.29 -1.04 20.81
CA TYR A 5 -4.36 -1.79 20.15
C TYR A 5 -5.13 -0.90 19.18
N GLU A 6 -5.43 0.34 19.58
CA GLU A 6 -6.18 1.27 18.74
C GLU A 6 -5.38 1.76 17.53
N VAL A 7 -4.08 2.04 17.71
CA VAL A 7 -3.16 2.38 16.60
C VAL A 7 -3.12 1.24 15.60
N ARG A 8 -2.96 0.01 16.07
CA ARG A 8 -2.95 -1.16 15.22
C ARG A 8 -4.22 -1.30 14.37
N GLU A 9 -5.39 -1.29 15.00
CA GLU A 9 -6.67 -1.46 14.30
C GLU A 9 -6.86 -0.38 13.23
N ARG A 10 -6.53 0.88 13.56
CA ARG A 10 -6.60 1.98 12.61
C ARG A 10 -5.63 1.81 11.44
N THR A 11 -4.43 1.30 11.69
CA THR A 11 -3.46 0.99 10.63
C THR A 11 -3.96 -0.11 9.70
N LEU A 12 -4.58 -1.16 10.23
CA LEU A 12 -5.18 -2.23 9.41
C LEU A 12 -6.33 -1.71 8.56
N VAL A 13 -7.24 -0.93 9.15
CA VAL A 13 -8.34 -0.28 8.41
C VAL A 13 -7.82 0.63 7.31
N LEU A 14 -6.76 1.40 7.57
CA LEU A 14 -6.13 2.25 6.56
C LEU A 14 -5.54 1.42 5.41
N ALA A 15 -4.88 0.30 5.72
CA ALA A 15 -4.33 -0.60 4.73
C ALA A 15 -5.42 -1.23 3.84
N ASP A 16 -6.56 -1.62 4.42
CA ASP A 16 -7.75 -2.11 3.70
C ASP A 16 -8.35 -1.00 2.82
N THR A 17 -8.50 0.21 3.36
CA THR A 17 -9.04 1.37 2.65
C THR A 17 -8.21 1.74 1.42
N CYS A 18 -6.89 1.65 1.50
CA CYS A 18 -6.01 1.86 0.36
C CYS A 18 -6.20 0.79 -0.74
N LEU A 19 -6.47 -0.46 -0.38
CA LEU A 19 -6.77 -1.51 -1.37
C LEU A 19 -8.09 -1.21 -2.11
N GLU A 20 -9.10 -0.75 -1.37
CA GLU A 20 -10.36 -0.26 -1.96
C GLU A 20 -10.11 0.95 -2.87
N GLY A 21 -9.27 1.90 -2.43
CA GLY A 21 -8.86 3.07 -3.20
C GLY A 21 -8.20 2.70 -4.52
N LEU A 22 -7.22 1.78 -4.51
CA LEU A 22 -6.58 1.27 -5.72
C LEU A 22 -7.56 0.56 -6.66
N THR A 23 -8.53 -0.16 -6.09
CA THR A 23 -9.60 -0.80 -6.87
C THR A 23 -10.54 0.24 -7.50
N HIS A 24 -10.86 1.30 -6.76
CA HIS A 24 -11.67 2.40 -7.27
C HIS A 24 -10.93 3.20 -8.35
N MET A 25 -9.61 3.37 -8.23
CA MET A 25 -8.78 3.97 -9.28
C MET A 25 -8.86 3.19 -10.60
N GLN A 26 -8.92 1.85 -10.56
CA GLN A 26 -9.11 1.05 -11.77
C GLN A 26 -10.43 1.41 -12.47
N TRP A 27 -11.51 1.53 -11.69
CA TRP A 27 -12.80 1.95 -12.22
C TRP A 27 -12.73 3.37 -12.82
N GLN A 28 -12.11 4.34 -12.13
CA GLN A 28 -11.95 5.70 -12.65
C GLN A 28 -11.18 5.73 -13.97
N MET A 29 -10.10 4.96 -14.08
CA MET A 29 -9.30 4.87 -15.31
C MET A 29 -10.07 4.24 -16.48
N GLN A 30 -10.93 3.25 -16.22
CA GLN A 30 -11.80 2.67 -17.24
C GLN A 30 -12.82 3.68 -17.79
N GLN A 31 -13.20 4.67 -16.98
CA GLN A 31 -14.08 5.78 -17.39
C GLN A 31 -13.31 6.97 -17.99
N GLY A 32 -11.98 6.90 -18.09
CA GLY A 32 -11.13 8.00 -18.59
C GLY A 32 -10.84 9.10 -17.56
N TYR A 33 -11.19 8.91 -16.29
CA TYR A 33 -10.98 9.90 -15.21
C TYR A 33 -9.56 9.84 -14.62
N TYR A 34 -8.55 10.03 -15.47
CA TYR A 34 -7.14 9.89 -15.07
C TYR A 34 -6.71 10.94 -14.03
N GLU A 35 -7.09 12.21 -14.20
CA GLU A 35 -6.75 13.28 -13.26
C GLU A 35 -7.39 13.08 -11.88
N LEU A 36 -8.61 12.56 -11.84
CA LEU A 36 -9.26 12.23 -10.57
C LEU A 36 -8.51 11.10 -9.85
N SER A 37 -8.03 10.11 -10.60
CA SER A 37 -7.25 8.99 -10.04
C SER A 37 -5.89 9.41 -9.49
N LEU A 38 -5.34 10.57 -9.89
CA LEU A 38 -4.12 11.12 -9.30
C LEU A 38 -4.35 11.51 -7.83
N THR A 39 -5.52 12.05 -7.49
CA THR A 39 -5.81 12.44 -6.10
C THR A 39 -5.79 11.20 -5.20
N LEU A 40 -6.48 10.14 -5.61
CA LEU A 40 -6.48 8.86 -4.89
C LEU A 40 -5.09 8.22 -4.83
N TYR A 41 -4.30 8.34 -5.89
CA TYR A 41 -2.93 7.86 -5.89
C TYR A 41 -2.08 8.58 -4.81
N CYS A 42 -2.20 9.90 -4.71
CA CYS A 42 -1.53 10.67 -3.66
C CYS A 42 -2.00 10.28 -2.25
N ASP A 43 -3.31 10.09 -2.06
CA ASP A 43 -3.88 9.63 -0.78
C ASP A 43 -3.33 8.25 -0.39
N VAL A 44 -3.18 7.34 -1.36
CA VAL A 44 -2.58 6.02 -1.14
C VAL A 44 -1.11 6.12 -0.74
N LEU A 45 -0.32 7.01 -1.39
CA LEU A 45 1.09 7.22 -1.03
C LEU A 45 1.24 7.71 0.41
N ASP A 46 0.43 8.69 0.82
CA ASP A 46 0.47 9.25 2.17
C ASP A 46 0.05 8.20 3.22
N ALA A 47 -0.99 7.43 2.91
CA ALA A 47 -1.44 6.35 3.76
C ALA A 47 -0.38 5.23 3.92
N ILE A 48 0.31 4.84 2.84
CA ILE A 48 1.41 3.88 2.90
C ILE A 48 2.50 4.37 3.85
N TYR A 49 2.93 5.63 3.72
CA TYR A 49 3.91 6.22 4.64
C TYR A 49 3.49 6.10 6.11
N HIS A 50 2.22 6.39 6.42
CA HIS A 50 1.69 6.28 7.77
C HIS A 50 1.60 4.82 8.27
N ILE A 51 1.21 3.89 7.40
CA ILE A 51 1.15 2.46 7.73
C ILE A 51 2.56 1.93 8.03
N GLU A 52 3.53 2.19 7.16
CA GLU A 52 4.91 1.74 7.34
C GLU A 52 5.48 2.24 8.67
N ARG A 53 5.27 3.52 8.98
CA ARG A 53 5.69 4.09 10.26
C ARG A 53 5.07 3.38 11.45
N SER A 54 3.78 3.01 11.37
CA SER A 54 3.11 2.25 12.43
C SER A 54 3.64 0.82 12.54
N VAL A 55 3.95 0.17 11.42
CA VAL A 55 4.52 -1.19 11.40
C VAL A 55 5.93 -1.18 11.99
N TYR A 56 6.79 -0.23 11.61
CA TYR A 56 8.14 -0.10 12.17
C TYR A 56 8.14 0.09 13.69
N LEU A 57 7.17 0.82 14.25
CA LEU A 57 7.03 0.96 15.70
C LEU A 57 6.60 -0.34 16.39
N SER A 58 6.00 -1.28 15.63
CA SER A 58 5.50 -2.56 16.13
C SER A 58 6.49 -3.72 15.92
N ILE A 59 7.43 -3.58 14.99
CA ILE A 59 8.53 -4.53 14.80
C ILE A 59 9.52 -4.31 15.95
N ASP A 60 9.41 -5.14 16.99
CA ASP A 60 10.39 -5.20 18.06
C ASP A 60 11.74 -5.67 17.48
N THR A 61 12.83 -4.98 17.83
CA THR A 61 14.17 -5.10 17.21
C THR A 61 14.80 -6.51 17.26
N ASP A 62 14.20 -7.47 17.96
CA ASP A 62 14.70 -8.85 18.15
C ASP A 62 14.31 -9.85 17.04
N TYR A 63 13.47 -9.47 16.05
CA TYR A 63 13.01 -10.37 14.99
C TYR A 63 13.71 -10.17 13.64
N SER A 64 15.04 -10.32 13.60
CA SER A 64 15.84 -10.16 12.38
C SER A 64 15.47 -11.12 11.24
N GLU A 65 14.90 -12.30 11.54
CA GLU A 65 14.50 -13.27 10.50
C GLU A 65 13.12 -13.00 9.89
N ARG A 66 12.24 -12.24 10.56
CA ARG A 66 10.93 -11.88 9.98
C ARG A 66 11.08 -10.74 8.98
N THR A 67 11.93 -9.76 9.29
CA THR A 67 12.05 -8.49 8.56
C THR A 67 12.47 -8.62 7.10
N ASP A 68 13.18 -9.68 6.71
CA ASP A 68 13.63 -9.86 5.32
C ASP A 68 12.46 -9.92 4.32
N GLY A 69 11.37 -10.59 4.71
CA GLY A 69 10.16 -10.66 3.88
C GLY A 69 9.40 -9.33 3.78
N TRP A 70 9.50 -8.47 4.81
CA TRP A 70 8.91 -7.12 4.79
C TRP A 70 9.65 -6.23 3.80
N PHE A 71 10.97 -6.11 3.95
CA PHE A 71 11.79 -5.22 3.14
C PHE A 71 11.77 -5.60 1.66
N ALA A 72 11.82 -6.89 1.33
CA ALA A 72 11.77 -7.33 -0.07
C ALA A 72 10.43 -7.01 -0.76
N VAL A 73 9.32 -7.07 -0.03
CA VAL A 73 7.99 -6.72 -0.57
C VAL A 73 7.79 -5.20 -0.60
N GLN A 74 8.34 -4.48 0.37
CA GLN A 74 8.35 -3.02 0.41
C GLN A 74 9.14 -2.43 -0.76
N GLU A 75 10.32 -2.97 -1.08
CA GLU A 75 11.12 -2.54 -2.23
C GLU A 75 10.35 -2.71 -3.54
N GLN A 76 9.72 -3.87 -3.75
CA GLN A 76 8.86 -4.11 -4.90
C GLN A 76 7.67 -3.15 -4.95
N LEU A 77 7.06 -2.82 -3.80
CA LEU A 77 5.95 -1.86 -3.75
C LEU A 77 6.44 -0.48 -4.20
N ASN A 78 7.56 -0.01 -3.66
CA ASN A 78 8.15 1.29 -4.00
C ASN A 78 8.46 1.39 -5.50
N GLU A 79 9.05 0.36 -6.11
CA GLU A 79 9.28 0.34 -7.56
C GLU A 79 7.99 0.51 -8.37
N ARG A 80 6.89 -0.15 -7.95
CA ARG A 80 5.61 -0.05 -8.66
C ARG A 80 4.90 1.27 -8.43
N LEU A 81 5.07 1.86 -7.25
CA LEU A 81 4.61 3.21 -6.97
C LEU A 81 5.36 4.19 -7.86
N ASP A 82 6.69 4.12 -7.91
CA ASP A 82 7.52 5.01 -8.74
C ASP A 82 7.18 4.91 -10.23
N ASP A 83 7.00 3.69 -10.76
CA ASP A 83 6.53 3.45 -12.14
C ASP A 83 5.23 4.24 -12.42
N MET A 84 4.29 4.21 -11.46
CA MET A 84 2.99 4.86 -11.59
C MET A 84 3.08 6.39 -11.44
N ALA A 85 3.92 6.87 -10.52
CA ALA A 85 4.22 8.29 -10.37
C ALA A 85 4.82 8.87 -11.66
N ASP A 86 5.69 8.11 -12.32
CA ASP A 86 6.33 8.50 -13.57
C ASP A 86 5.33 8.62 -14.72
N ALA A 87 4.39 7.68 -14.82
CA ALA A 87 3.31 7.76 -15.80
C ALA A 87 2.40 9.00 -15.57
N PHE A 88 2.09 9.35 -14.32
CA PHE A 88 1.36 10.58 -14.00
C PHE A 88 2.17 11.84 -14.36
N ARG A 89 3.45 11.87 -13.96
CA ARG A 89 4.36 13.02 -14.15
C ARG A 89 4.61 13.32 -15.63
N THR A 90 4.77 12.29 -16.45
CA THR A 90 4.99 12.39 -17.90
C THR A 90 3.69 12.54 -18.70
N ARG A 91 2.53 12.48 -18.04
CA ARG A 91 1.19 12.47 -18.67
C ARG A 91 0.98 11.31 -19.64
N HIS A 92 1.68 10.20 -19.45
CA HIS A 92 1.46 8.97 -20.19
C HIS A 92 0.25 8.21 -19.64
N PHE A 93 -0.93 8.83 -19.70
CA PHE A 93 -2.14 8.27 -19.09
C PHE A 93 -2.58 6.92 -19.65
N HIS A 94 -2.19 6.61 -20.88
CA HIS A 94 -2.41 5.30 -21.50
C HIS A 94 -1.64 4.16 -20.82
N GLU A 95 -0.56 4.46 -20.10
CA GLU A 95 0.26 3.48 -19.35
C GLU A 95 -0.27 3.27 -17.91
N LEU A 96 -1.12 4.18 -17.40
CA LEU A 96 -1.64 4.12 -16.03
C LEU A 96 -2.44 2.84 -15.74
N PRO A 97 -3.36 2.36 -16.61
CA PRO A 97 -4.10 1.13 -16.32
C PRO A 97 -3.18 -0.08 -16.19
N LEU A 98 -2.13 -0.16 -17.03
CA LEU A 98 -1.16 -1.25 -16.98
C LEU A 98 -0.27 -1.15 -15.73
N SER A 99 0.15 0.06 -15.37
CA SER A 99 0.95 0.31 -14.17
C SER A 99 0.15 -0.02 -12.90
N LEU A 100 -1.11 0.39 -12.84
CA LEU A 100 -2.02 0.04 -11.75
C LEU A 100 -2.30 -1.47 -11.67
N ALA A 101 -2.43 -2.15 -12.81
CA ALA A 101 -2.59 -3.61 -12.85
C ALA A 101 -1.36 -4.36 -12.31
N ARG A 102 -0.15 -3.79 -12.44
CA ARG A 102 1.08 -4.32 -11.82
C ARG A 102 1.23 -3.93 -10.35
N LEU A 103 0.76 -2.74 -9.96
CA LEU A 103 0.81 -2.26 -8.58
C LEU A 103 -0.10 -3.06 -7.65
N VAL A 104 -1.35 -3.32 -8.04
CA VAL A 104 -2.36 -3.95 -7.17
C VAL A 104 -1.92 -5.30 -6.59
N PRO A 105 -1.35 -6.24 -7.37
CA PRO A 105 -0.85 -7.50 -6.81
C PRO A 105 0.26 -7.31 -5.77
N VAL A 106 1.19 -6.39 -6.01
CA VAL A 106 2.30 -6.11 -5.08
C VAL A 106 1.77 -5.44 -3.81
N TYR A 107 0.84 -4.50 -3.95
CA TYR A 107 0.15 -3.91 -2.80
C TYR A 107 -0.56 -4.97 -1.96
N ARG A 108 -1.22 -5.97 -2.57
CA ARG A 108 -1.85 -7.09 -1.83
C ARG A 108 -0.83 -7.93 -1.06
N LEU A 109 0.35 -8.18 -1.64
CA LEU A 109 1.43 -8.87 -0.94
C LEU A 109 1.91 -8.06 0.27
N TRP A 110 2.16 -6.77 0.07
CA TRP A 110 2.57 -5.86 1.15
C TRP A 110 1.50 -5.69 2.22
N HIS A 111 0.25 -5.57 1.82
CA HIS A 111 -0.90 -5.51 2.72
C HIS A 111 -1.01 -6.75 3.62
N ASN A 112 -0.78 -7.95 3.06
CA ASN A 112 -0.72 -9.16 3.85
C ASN A 112 0.44 -9.16 4.86
N THR A 113 1.60 -8.60 4.50
CA THR A 113 2.70 -8.48 5.47
C THR A 113 2.31 -7.51 6.59
N VAL A 114 1.71 -6.35 6.30
CA VAL A 114 1.16 -5.43 7.32
C VAL A 114 0.26 -6.17 8.31
N HIS A 115 -0.69 -6.97 7.81
CA HIS A 115 -1.57 -7.78 8.64
C HIS A 115 -0.82 -8.81 9.49
N LEU A 116 0.19 -9.50 8.94
CA LEU A 116 1.02 -10.46 9.69
C LEU A 116 1.81 -9.81 10.83
N TYR A 117 2.37 -8.62 10.60
CA TYR A 117 3.18 -7.91 11.61
C TYR A 117 2.35 -7.30 12.71
N LEU A 118 1.16 -6.81 12.37
CA LEU A 118 0.29 -6.13 13.31
C LEU A 118 -0.62 -7.14 14.04
N ASN A 119 -1.09 -8.19 13.36
CA ASN A 119 -1.95 -9.21 13.92
C ASN A 119 -1.25 -10.59 13.93
N PRO A 120 -0.65 -11.00 15.05
CA PRO A 120 0.06 -12.28 15.14
C PRO A 120 -0.85 -13.52 14.97
N ASN A 121 -2.17 -13.36 14.96
CA ASN A 121 -3.14 -14.44 14.69
C ASN A 121 -3.68 -14.42 13.24
N TYR A 122 -3.11 -13.60 12.35
CA TYR A 122 -3.54 -13.52 10.96
C TYR A 122 -3.18 -14.82 10.21
N VAL A 123 -4.17 -15.44 9.57
CA VAL A 123 -4.01 -16.63 8.72
C VAL A 123 -4.41 -16.24 7.30
N VAL A 124 -3.46 -16.39 6.36
CA VAL A 124 -3.59 -16.07 4.93
C VAL A 124 -4.46 -17.09 4.21
#